data_AF-A0AAI9R9R8-F1
#
_entry.id   AF-A0AAI9R9R8-F1
#
_cell.length_a   1.000
_cell.length_b   1.000
_cell.length_c   1.000
_cell.angle_alpha   90.00
_cell.angle_beta   90.00
_cell.angle_gamma   90.00
#
_symmetry.space_group_name_H-M   'P 1'
#
loop_
_entity.id
_entity.type
_entity.pdbx_description
1 polymer ?
#
loop_
_entity_poly.entity_id
_entity_poly.type
_entity_poly.pdbx_seq_one_letter_code
_entity_poly.pdbx_strand_id
1 'polypeptide(L)'
;MMGGGEIVRITHAPNSAGVYRAKVKVDGETKNALSSFSPKDWDRVQVLDSIKEAYDNKIQVDTVRYVGQTSHGFKVEMIIQNNEIITAYPVYTRR
;
A
#
# COMPACT_ATOMS: atom_id res chain seq x y z
N MET A 1 -19.70 2.94 -8.02
CA MET A 1 -19.02 1.77 -8.60
C MET A 1 -17.56 1.86 -8.20
N MET A 2 -16.97 0.84 -7.58
CA MET A 2 -15.50 0.78 -7.50
C MET A 2 -15.01 0.47 -8.91
N GLY A 3 -14.17 1.34 -9.46
CA GLY A 3 -13.58 1.15 -10.78
C GLY A 3 -12.84 -0.18 -10.88
N GLY A 4 -12.88 -0.79 -12.05
CA GLY A 4 -12.21 -2.08 -12.29
C GLY A 4 -10.69 -1.89 -12.32
N GLY A 5 -9.97 -2.58 -11.44
CA GLY A 5 -8.50 -2.58 -11.41
C GLY A 5 -7.93 -3.90 -11.94
N GLU A 6 -6.93 -3.83 -12.81
CA GLU A 6 -6.18 -5.01 -13.28
C GLU A 6 -4.66 -4.84 -13.12
N ILE A 7 -3.99 -5.91 -12.69
CA ILE A 7 -2.54 -6.00 -12.73
C ILE A 7 -2.11 -6.30 -14.16
N VAL A 8 -1.41 -5.37 -14.80
CA VAL A 8 -0.86 -5.56 -16.16
C VAL A 8 0.40 -6.42 -16.11
N ARG A 9 1.33 -6.10 -15.20
CA ARG A 9 2.53 -6.91 -14.94
C ARG A 9 3.14 -6.60 -13.59
N ILE A 10 3.66 -7.63 -12.94
CA ILE A 10 4.56 -7.47 -11.80
C ILE A 10 5.88 -6.91 -12.32
N THR A 11 6.38 -5.83 -11.69
CA THR A 11 7.64 -5.18 -12.06
C THR A 11 8.75 -5.42 -11.05
N HIS A 12 8.39 -5.68 -9.80
CA HIS A 12 9.29 -6.13 -8.76
C HIS A 12 8.62 -7.27 -8.03
N ALA A 13 9.30 -8.41 -7.94
CA ALA A 13 8.83 -9.58 -7.21
C ALA A 13 8.60 -9.26 -5.73
N PRO A 14 7.81 -10.06 -4.99
CA PRO A 14 7.66 -9.90 -3.55
C PRO A 14 9.01 -9.81 -2.85
N ASN A 15 9.17 -8.82 -1.97
CA ASN A 15 10.33 -8.73 -1.08
C ASN A 15 10.17 -9.72 0.10
N SER A 16 11.10 -9.68 1.07
CA SER A 16 11.08 -10.56 2.24
C SER A 16 9.81 -10.46 3.09
N ALA A 17 9.09 -9.34 3.00
CA ALA A 17 7.82 -9.10 3.68
C ALA A 17 6.60 -9.37 2.78
N GLY A 18 6.79 -9.91 1.57
CA GLY A 18 5.74 -10.22 0.60
C GLY A 18 5.21 -9.03 -0.20
N VAL A 19 5.64 -7.80 0.09
CA VAL A 19 5.23 -6.59 -0.64
C VAL A 19 5.85 -6.62 -2.03
N TYR A 20 5.06 -6.31 -3.06
CA TYR A 20 5.53 -6.32 -4.46
C TYR A 20 5.12 -5.05 -5.21
N ARG A 21 5.71 -4.79 -6.38
CA ARG A 21 5.29 -3.69 -7.26
C ARG A 21 4.78 -4.20 -8.59
N ALA A 22 3.75 -3.53 -9.10
CA ALA A 22 3.18 -3.84 -10.39
C ALA A 22 2.80 -2.58 -11.17
N LYS A 23 2.72 -2.72 -12.49
CA LYS A 23 2.04 -1.79 -13.38
C LYS A 23 0.58 -2.22 -13.47
N VAL A 24 -0.34 -1.28 -13.34
CA VAL A 24 -1.78 -1.55 -13.29
C VAL A 24 -2.54 -0.69 -14.27
N LYS A 25 -3.76 -1.13 -14.59
CA LYS A 25 -4.79 -0.30 -15.19
C LYS A 25 -5.93 -0.12 -14.21
N VAL A 26 -6.54 1.06 -14.24
CA VAL A 26 -7.74 1.38 -13.48
C VAL A 26 -8.71 1.98 -14.47
N ASP A 27 -9.91 1.42 -14.57
CA ASP A 27 -10.95 1.84 -15.53
C ASP A 27 -10.45 1.88 -16.99
N GLY A 28 -9.63 0.88 -17.36
CA GLY A 28 -9.04 0.77 -18.69
C GLY A 28 -7.78 1.61 -18.92
N GLU A 29 -7.51 2.59 -18.06
CA GLU A 29 -6.35 3.47 -18.18
C GLU A 29 -5.12 2.92 -17.48
N THR A 30 -4.01 2.80 -18.22
CA THR A 30 -2.75 2.32 -17.66
C THR A 30 -2.09 3.40 -16.81
N LYS A 31 -1.86 3.10 -15.52
CA LYS A 31 -1.15 4.02 -14.64
C LYS A 31 0.34 4.07 -15.01
N ASN A 32 0.87 5.29 -15.07
CA ASN A 32 2.30 5.53 -15.34
C ASN A 32 3.17 5.15 -14.14
N ALA A 33 2.72 5.47 -12.93
CA ALA A 33 3.41 5.13 -11.69
C ALA A 33 3.27 3.63 -11.36
N LEU A 34 4.32 3.06 -10.78
CA LEU A 34 4.28 1.70 -10.24
C LEU A 34 3.57 1.71 -8.89
N SER A 35 2.54 0.87 -8.77
CA SER A 35 1.81 0.66 -7.53
C SER A 35 2.46 -0.43 -6.69
N SER A 36 2.41 -0.28 -5.37
CA SER A 36 2.89 -1.27 -4.41
C SER A 36 1.70 -1.99 -3.79
N PHE A 37 1.82 -3.29 -3.56
CA PHE A 37 0.73 -4.16 -3.12
C PHE A 37 1.14 -4.96 -1.89
N SER A 38 0.15 -5.24 -1.04
CA SER A 38 0.30 -6.15 0.11
C SER A 38 0.63 -7.56 -0.38
N PRO A 39 1.09 -8.45 0.51
CA PRO A 39 1.34 -9.84 0.13
C PRO A 39 0.13 -10.47 -0.57
N LYS A 40 0.40 -11.23 -1.64
CA LYS A 40 -0.64 -11.71 -2.57
C LYS A 40 -1.59 -12.71 -1.91
N ASP A 41 -1.11 -13.39 -0.88
CA ASP A 41 -1.82 -14.39 -0.07
C ASP A 41 -2.62 -13.78 1.08
N TRP A 42 -2.55 -12.46 1.28
CA TRP A 42 -3.32 -11.80 2.34
C TRP A 42 -4.79 -11.64 2.00
N ASP A 43 -5.62 -11.91 2.99
CA ASP A 43 -7.03 -11.57 2.94
C ASP A 43 -7.30 -10.10 3.33
N ARG A 44 -8.57 -9.70 3.25
CA ARG A 44 -9.00 -8.34 3.58
C ARG A 44 -8.73 -7.98 5.04
N VAL A 45 -8.87 -8.92 5.98
CA VAL A 45 -8.68 -8.67 7.41
C VAL A 45 -7.21 -8.37 7.68
N GLN A 46 -6.30 -9.19 7.15
CA GLN A 46 -4.86 -8.98 7.30
C GLN A 46 -4.40 -7.64 6.72
N VAL A 47 -4.95 -7.23 5.57
CA VAL A 47 -4.67 -5.91 4.99
C VAL A 47 -5.15 -4.79 5.93
N LEU A 48 -6.39 -4.86 6.41
CA LEU A 48 -6.94 -3.84 7.31
C LEU A 48 -6.19 -3.76 8.65
N ASP A 49 -5.82 -4.90 9.22
CA ASP A 49 -5.07 -4.97 10.47
C ASP A 49 -3.68 -4.35 10.32
N SER A 50 -3.00 -4.56 9.19
CA SER A 50 -1.71 -3.92 8.92
C SER A 50 -1.80 -2.40 8.78
N ILE A 51 -2.91 -1.90 8.20
CA ILE A 51 -3.17 -0.46 8.09
C ILE A 51 -3.48 0.10 9.48
N LYS A 52 -4.28 -0.61 10.28
CA LYS A 52 -4.59 -0.22 11.66
C LYS A 52 -3.34 -0.14 12.53
N GLU A 53 -2.51 -1.19 12.51
CA GLU A 53 -1.23 -1.23 13.22
C GLU A 53 -0.35 -0.04 12.83
N ALA A 54 -0.18 0.19 11.53
CA ALA A 54 0.59 1.33 11.04
C ALA A 54 -0.03 2.68 11.42
N TYR A 55 -1.36 2.80 11.42
CA TYR A 55 -2.04 4.03 11.85
C TYR A 55 -1.81 4.32 13.33
N ASP A 56 -1.83 3.30 14.18
CA ASP A 56 -1.66 3.44 15.62
C ASP A 56 -0.23 3.89 16.00
N ASN A 57 0.77 3.55 15.18
CA ASN A 57 2.17 3.94 15.37
C ASN A 57 2.72 4.96 14.35
N LYS A 58 1.84 5.62 13.60
CA LYS A 58 2.23 6.51 12.51
C LYS A 58 3.04 7.72 12.99
N ILE A 59 4.00 8.13 12.17
CA ILE A 59 4.68 9.41 12.27
C ILE A 59 4.31 10.30 11.08
N GLN A 60 4.16 11.59 11.31
CA GLN A 60 3.96 12.55 10.22
C GLN A 60 5.30 12.80 9.50
N VAL A 61 5.31 12.64 8.18
CA VAL A 61 6.52 12.86 7.34
C VAL A 61 6.36 14.02 6.37
N ASP A 62 5.14 14.50 6.18
CA ASP A 62 4.77 15.69 5.38
C ASP A 62 3.41 16.22 5.88
N THR A 63 2.91 17.31 5.31
CA THR A 63 1.69 18.02 5.73
C THR A 63 0.49 17.08 5.93
N VAL A 64 0.22 16.19 4.97
CA VAL A 64 -0.88 15.21 5.05
C VAL A 64 -0.38 13.77 4.98
N ARG A 65 0.94 13.56 4.96
CA ARG A 65 1.55 12.24 4.74
C ARG A 65 2.10 11.68 6.03
N TYR A 66 1.75 10.43 6.28
CA TYR A 66 2.13 9.69 7.47
C TYR A 66 2.70 8.34 7.08
N VAL A 67 3.61 7.83 7.90
CA VAL A 67 4.19 6.50 7.69
C VAL A 67 4.15 5.74 9.01
N GLY A 68 3.62 4.52 8.97
CA GLY A 68 3.63 3.59 10.09
C GLY A 68 4.40 2.32 9.75
N GLN A 69 4.85 1.62 10.78
CA GLN A 69 5.60 0.36 10.67
C GLN A 69 4.67 -0.81 11.01
N THR A 70 4.75 -1.89 10.24
CA THR A 70 4.07 -3.15 10.58
C THR A 70 5.05 -4.11 11.25
N SER A 71 4.53 -4.96 12.13
CA SER A 71 5.25 -6.12 12.70
C SER A 71 5.66 -7.13 11.63
N HIS A 72 5.01 -7.10 10.47
CA HIS A 72 5.34 -7.88 9.27
C HIS A 72 6.55 -7.36 8.49
N GLY A 73 7.22 -6.30 8.97
CA GLY A 73 8.52 -5.88 8.43
C GLY A 73 8.45 -4.91 7.24
N PHE A 74 7.28 -4.35 6.93
CA PHE A 74 7.13 -3.29 5.93
C PHE A 74 6.47 -2.04 6.52
N LYS A 75 6.53 -0.94 5.77
CA LYS A 75 5.88 0.31 6.16
C LYS A 75 4.60 0.52 5.38
N VAL A 76 3.62 1.18 5.97
CA VAL A 76 2.43 1.68 5.27
C VAL A 76 2.53 3.20 5.21
N GLU A 77 2.47 3.74 4.00
CA GLU A 77 2.32 5.18 3.79
C GLU A 77 0.83 5.51 3.69
N MET A 78 0.42 6.57 4.38
CA MET A 78 -0.95 7.04 4.46
C MET A 78 -1.05 8.51 4.13
N ILE A 79 -2.12 8.89 3.44
CA ILE A 79 -2.54 10.29 3.35
C ILE A 79 -3.75 10.46 4.26
N ILE A 80 -3.63 11.37 5.24
CA ILE A 80 -4.65 11.63 6.24
C ILE A 80 -5.05 13.09 6.17
N GLN A 81 -6.35 13.34 5.99
CA GLN A 81 -6.94 14.68 5.93
C GLN A 81 -8.19 14.68 6.81
N ASN A 82 -8.40 15.74 7.60
CA ASN A 82 -9.54 15.85 8.51
C ASN A 82 -9.73 14.61 9.42
N ASN A 83 -8.61 14.03 9.87
CA ASN A 83 -8.57 12.82 10.69
C ASN A 83 -9.07 11.53 10.00
N GLU A 84 -9.29 11.55 8.69
CA GLU A 84 -9.68 10.40 7.87
C GLU A 84 -8.53 9.91 6.98
N ILE A 85 -8.42 8.60 6.81
CA ILE A 85 -7.48 8.00 5.86
C ILE A 85 -8.06 8.11 4.45
N ILE A 86 -7.40 8.89 3.58
CA ILE A 86 -7.77 9.04 2.17
C ILE A 86 -7.14 7.93 1.33
N THR A 87 -5.90 7.56 1.64
CA THR A 87 -5.22 6.40 1.04
C THR A 87 -4.26 5.77 2.04
N ALA A 88 -4.06 4.46 1.93
CA ALA A 88 -3.10 3.69 2.68
C ALA A 88 -2.56 2.57 1.79
N TYR A 89 -1.23 2.46 1.67
CA TYR A 89 -0.60 1.43 0.85
C TYR A 89 0.77 1.02 1.39
N PRO A 90 1.19 -0.24 1.18
CA PRO A 90 2.50 -0.70 1.62
C PRO A 90 3.62 -0.07 0.79
N VAL A 91 4.73 0.25 1.45
CA VAL A 91 5.93 0.79 0.81
C VAL A 91 6.84 -0.36 0.44
N TYR A 92 7.05 -0.57 -0.86
CA TYR A 92 8.01 -1.56 -1.34
C TYR A 92 9.45 -1.10 -1.05
N THR A 93 10.22 -1.94 -0.37
CA THR A 93 11.65 -1.75 -0.11
C THR A 93 12.46 -2.88 -0.76
N ARG A 94 13.61 -2.53 -1.35
CA ARG A 94 14.52 -3.45 -2.06
C ARG A 94 15.49 -4.22 -1.14
N ARG A 95 15.26 -4.21 0.17
CA ARG A 95 16.22 -4.78 1.14
C ARG A 95 16.49 -6.26 0.89
#